data_AF-A0A4V6E294-F1
#
_entry.id   AF-A0A4V6E294-F1
#
_cell.length_a   1.000
_cell.length_b   1.000
_cell.length_c   1.000
_cell.angle_alpha   90.00
_cell.angle_beta   90.00
_cell.angle_gamma   90.00
#
_symmetry.space_group_name_H-M   'P 1'
#
loop_
_entity.id
_entity.type
_entity.pdbx_description
1 polymer ?
#
loop_
_entity_poly.entity_id
_entity_poly.type
_entity_poly.pdbx_seq_one_letter_code
_entity_poly.pdbx_strand_id
1 'polypeptide(L)'
;NLKRSTGQYNSMELVRMLTIEGARTLGIGDEIGSLEPEKRADVILLNVEKPKFTPLTNIPAHIVNNAAPADVEAVIVDGEIVMQDNVVKTMDADGVREAVETAVERFDAETDWDLGLGGSTPPSELEITRDLPKRGPAQLLGRLAFQSVKDQFPFSI
;
A
#
# COMPACT_ATOMS: atom_id res chain seq x y z
N ASN A 1 -14.67 3.32 35.21
CA ASN A 1 -13.37 2.59 35.32
C ASN A 1 -13.41 1.31 34.51
N LEU A 2 -13.42 1.40 33.18
CA LEU A 2 -13.25 0.24 32.31
C LEU A 2 -11.75 0.02 32.12
N LYS A 3 -11.25 -1.13 32.60
CA LYS A 3 -9.89 -1.62 32.37
C LYS A 3 -9.60 -1.56 30.86
N ARG A 4 -8.63 -0.74 30.45
CA ARG A 4 -8.03 -0.81 29.11
C ARG A 4 -7.54 -2.25 28.90
N SER A 5 -8.15 -3.00 27.99
CA SER A 5 -7.56 -4.25 27.52
C SER A 5 -6.33 -3.91 26.69
N THR A 6 -5.28 -4.69 26.88
CA THR A 6 -4.02 -4.61 26.13
C THR A 6 -4.32 -4.72 24.63
N GLY A 7 -4.03 -3.67 23.85
CA GLY A 7 -4.11 -3.69 22.38
C GLY A 7 -5.10 -2.73 21.70
N GLN A 8 -5.83 -1.88 22.43
CA GLN A 8 -6.67 -0.84 21.79
C GLN A 8 -6.00 0.53 21.84
N TYR A 9 -5.73 1.09 20.66
CA TYR A 9 -5.30 2.49 20.50
C TYR A 9 -6.51 3.40 20.46
N ASN A 10 -6.42 4.54 21.14
CA ASN A 10 -7.39 5.60 20.97
C ASN A 10 -7.18 6.31 19.61
N SER A 11 -8.23 6.96 19.10
CA SER A 11 -8.16 7.56 17.76
C SER A 11 -7.07 8.63 17.63
N MET A 12 -6.75 9.35 18.71
CA MET A 12 -5.66 10.33 18.69
C MET A 12 -4.27 9.66 18.68
N GLU A 13 -4.10 8.53 19.37
CA GLU A 13 -2.88 7.71 19.27
C GLU A 13 -2.67 7.23 17.83
N LEU A 14 -3.74 6.80 17.17
CA LEU A 14 -3.69 6.42 15.74
C LEU A 14 -3.29 7.62 14.85
N VAL A 15 -3.86 8.81 15.05
CA VAL A 15 -3.45 10.03 14.33
C VAL A 15 -1.98 10.36 14.58
N ARG A 16 -1.50 10.23 15.82
CA ARG A 16 -0.09 10.48 16.16
C ARG A 16 0.84 9.46 15.52
N MET A 17 0.43 8.19 15.43
CA MET A 17 1.18 7.15 14.71
C MET A 17 1.30 7.43 13.22
N LEU A 18 0.28 8.04 12.61
CA LEU A 18 0.30 8.46 11.20
C LEU A 18 1.06 9.78 10.97
N THR A 19 1.45 10.50 12.02
CA THR A 19 2.10 11.82 11.94
C THR A 19 3.38 11.88 12.78
N ILE A 20 3.32 12.46 13.98
CA ILE A 20 4.51 12.77 14.80
C ILE A 20 5.33 11.54 15.20
N GLU A 21 4.71 10.39 15.49
CA GLU A 21 5.47 9.18 15.85
C GLU A 21 6.15 8.56 14.62
N GLY A 22 5.57 8.71 13.43
CA GLY A 22 6.23 8.36 12.17
C GLY A 22 7.46 9.25 11.94
N ALA A 23 7.32 10.56 12.10
CA ALA A 23 8.43 11.51 11.98
C ALA A 23 9.56 11.23 12.98
N ARG A 24 9.21 10.94 14.24
CA ARG A 24 10.18 10.54 15.28
C ARG A 24 10.91 9.25 14.94
N THR A 25 10.21 8.26 14.41
CA THR A 25 10.81 6.98 13.98
C THR A 25 11.84 7.19 12.87
N LEU A 26 11.60 8.16 11.99
CA LEU A 26 12.52 8.56 10.92
C LEU A 26 13.64 9.53 11.38
N GLY A 27 13.65 9.94 12.65
CA GLY A 27 14.65 10.87 13.20
C GLY A 27 14.46 12.34 12.83
N ILE A 28 13.31 12.71 12.26
CA ILE A 28 12.98 14.08 11.79
C ILE A 28 11.78 14.67 12.54
N GLY A 29 11.50 14.16 13.74
CA GLY A 29 10.36 14.58 14.56
C GLY A 29 10.44 16.03 15.06
N ASP A 30 11.63 16.63 15.05
CA ASP A 30 11.83 18.04 15.37
C ASP A 30 11.54 18.96 14.16
N GLU A 31 11.46 18.40 12.95
CA GLU A 31 11.24 19.16 11.70
C GLU A 31 9.80 19.07 11.20
N ILE A 32 9.13 17.91 11.36
CA ILE A 32 7.79 17.64 10.81
C ILE A 32 6.92 16.79 11.76
N GLY A 33 5.68 16.53 11.34
CA GLY A 33 4.78 15.57 11.99
C GLY A 33 3.87 16.17 13.06
N SER A 34 4.03 17.44 13.41
CA SER A 34 3.10 18.19 14.26
C SER A 34 3.02 19.65 13.85
N LEU A 35 1.90 20.31 14.18
CA LEU A 35 1.70 21.73 13.93
C LEU A 35 2.28 22.54 15.08
N GLU A 36 3.57 22.85 14.98
CA GLU A 36 4.33 23.65 15.95
C GLU A 36 5.09 24.74 15.19
N PRO A 37 5.27 25.94 15.77
CA PRO A 37 6.16 26.95 15.19
C PRO A 37 7.54 26.36 14.89
N GLU A 38 8.22 26.92 13.88
CA GLU A 38 9.57 26.53 13.45
C GLU A 38 9.67 25.18 12.70
N LYS A 39 8.65 24.31 12.79
CA LYS A 39 8.54 23.11 11.95
C LYS A 39 8.14 23.46 10.52
N ARG A 40 8.52 22.59 9.58
CA ARG A 40 8.14 22.71 8.17
C ARG A 40 6.63 22.55 8.03
N ALA A 41 6.04 23.26 7.07
CA ALA A 41 4.61 23.24 6.83
C ALA A 41 4.20 22.04 5.96
N ASP A 42 4.21 20.86 6.56
CA ASP A 42 3.70 19.61 5.97
C ASP A 42 2.28 19.35 6.46
N VAL A 43 1.28 19.75 5.67
CA VAL A 43 -0.12 19.84 6.09
C VAL A 43 -1.06 19.30 5.01
N ILE A 44 -2.11 18.61 5.44
CA ILE A 44 -3.27 18.29 4.60
C ILE A 44 -4.50 19.03 5.10
N LEU A 45 -5.34 19.49 4.18
CA LEU A 45 -6.66 20.04 4.49
C LEU A 45 -7.73 19.00 4.12
N LEU A 46 -8.60 18.67 5.08
CA LEU A 46 -9.68 17.71 4.89
C LEU A 46 -11.03 18.41 4.82
N ASN A 47 -11.81 18.10 3.78
CA ASN A 47 -13.21 18.51 3.69
C ASN A 47 -14.10 17.58 4.53
N VAL A 48 -14.51 18.09 5.69
CA VAL A 48 -15.36 17.38 6.66
C VAL A 48 -16.85 17.71 6.54
N GLU A 49 -17.28 18.44 5.51
CA GLU A 49 -18.69 18.81 5.31
C GLU A 49 -19.52 17.67 4.70
N LYS A 50 -18.87 16.59 4.25
CA LYS A 50 -19.54 15.44 3.65
C LYS A 50 -20.38 14.69 4.69
N PRO A 51 -21.56 14.13 4.32
CA PRO A 51 -22.47 13.48 5.27
C PRO A 51 -21.87 12.40 6.18
N LYS A 52 -20.83 11.68 5.72
CA LYS A 52 -20.13 10.65 6.51
C LYS A 52 -19.39 11.16 7.75
N PHE A 53 -19.25 12.48 7.88
CA PHE A 53 -18.66 13.14 9.04
C PHE A 53 -19.71 13.69 10.02
N THR A 54 -21.01 13.55 9.73
CA THR A 54 -22.08 14.08 10.56
C THR A 54 -22.65 13.00 11.50
N PRO A 55 -22.78 13.27 12.81
CA PRO A 55 -22.39 14.50 13.51
C PRO A 55 -20.88 14.56 13.77
N LEU A 56 -20.29 15.75 13.58
CA LEU A 56 -18.85 15.97 13.76
C LEU A 56 -18.51 16.07 15.25
N THR A 57 -18.34 14.92 15.90
CA THR A 57 -18.20 14.83 17.36
C THR A 57 -16.77 14.51 17.80
N ASN A 58 -16.18 13.44 17.28
CA ASN A 58 -14.82 13.02 17.60
C ASN A 58 -13.96 13.09 16.33
N ILE A 59 -13.30 14.25 16.14
CA ILE A 59 -12.52 14.53 14.92
C ILE A 59 -11.42 13.47 14.69
N PRO A 60 -10.57 13.09 15.68
CA PRO A 60 -9.60 12.01 15.48
C PRO A 60 -10.24 10.69 15.04
N ALA A 61 -11.41 10.33 15.60
CA ALA A 61 -12.11 9.12 15.17
C ALA A 61 -12.64 9.23 13.74
N HIS A 62 -13.13 10.40 13.34
CA HIS A 62 -13.54 10.66 11.95
C HIS A 62 -12.37 10.58 10.97
N ILE A 63 -11.21 11.16 11.32
CA ILE A 63 -10.00 11.10 10.49
C ILE A 63 -9.56 9.65 10.29
N VAL A 64 -9.48 8.86 11.37
CA VAL A 64 -8.92 7.52 11.30
C VAL A 64 -9.88 6.51 10.67
N ASN A 65 -11.19 6.64 10.90
CA ASN A 65 -12.16 5.61 10.48
C ASN A 65 -12.99 5.99 9.24
N ASN A 66 -13.17 7.27 8.94
CA ASN A 66 -14.10 7.72 7.90
C ASN A 66 -13.42 8.50 6.77
N ALA A 67 -12.29 9.17 7.03
CA ALA A 67 -11.60 9.93 6.00
C ALA A 67 -11.04 9.02 4.91
N ALA A 68 -11.04 9.52 3.68
CA ALA A 68 -10.52 8.87 2.49
C ALA A 68 -9.71 9.87 1.67
N PRO A 69 -8.86 9.41 0.73
CA PRO A 69 -8.07 10.31 -0.12
C PRO A 69 -8.92 11.37 -0.85
N ALA A 70 -10.14 11.02 -1.25
CA ALA A 70 -11.08 11.93 -1.91
C ALA A 70 -11.64 13.06 -0.99
N ASP A 71 -11.34 13.05 0.30
CA ASP A 71 -11.68 14.15 1.22
C ASP A 71 -10.54 15.15 1.40
N VAL A 72 -9.34 14.86 0.87
CA VAL A 72 -8.22 15.78 0.94
C VAL A 72 -8.43 16.88 -0.11
N GLU A 73 -8.64 18.10 0.36
CA GLU A 73 -8.89 19.27 -0.50
C GLU A 73 -7.57 19.91 -0.96
N ALA A 74 -6.59 19.98 -0.06
CA ALA A 74 -5.28 20.53 -0.35
C ALA A 74 -4.17 19.76 0.37
N VAL A 75 -2.98 19.73 -0.23
CA VAL A 75 -1.75 19.19 0.35
C VAL A 75 -0.68 20.25 0.22
N ILE A 76 0.01 20.52 1.33
CA ILE A 76 1.11 21.45 1.45
C ILE A 76 2.32 20.66 1.95
N VAL A 77 3.45 20.82 1.28
CA VAL A 77 4.72 20.19 1.65
C VAL A 77 5.76 21.29 1.71
N ASP A 78 6.41 21.46 2.86
CA ASP A 78 7.39 22.53 3.09
C ASP A 78 6.87 23.94 2.78
N GLY A 79 5.57 24.17 2.98
CA GLY A 79 4.91 25.44 2.65
C GLY A 79 4.47 25.58 1.19
N GLU A 80 4.85 24.66 0.30
CA GLU A 80 4.45 24.67 -1.10
C GLU A 80 3.16 23.87 -1.33
N ILE A 81 2.20 24.47 -2.04
CA ILE A 81 0.92 23.81 -2.34
C ILE A 81 1.12 22.82 -3.50
N VAL A 82 1.17 21.53 -3.18
CA VAL A 82 1.34 20.46 -4.18
C VAL A 82 0.02 19.92 -4.71
N MET A 83 -1.08 20.15 -3.99
CA MET A 83 -2.45 19.82 -4.41
C MET A 83 -3.42 20.89 -3.91
N GLN A 84 -4.40 21.27 -4.73
CA GLN A 84 -5.47 22.20 -4.35
C GLN A 84 -6.75 21.84 -5.10
N ASP A 85 -7.92 22.01 -4.47
CA ASP A 85 -9.23 21.69 -5.04
C ASP A 85 -9.31 20.25 -5.56
N ASN A 86 -8.64 19.31 -4.86
CA ASN A 86 -8.49 17.90 -5.26
C ASN A 86 -7.70 17.68 -6.56
N VAL A 87 -6.96 18.69 -7.06
CA VAL A 87 -6.13 18.60 -8.26
C VAL A 87 -4.65 18.66 -7.88
N VAL A 88 -3.91 17.62 -8.24
CA VAL A 88 -2.45 17.55 -8.05
C VAL A 88 -1.78 18.52 -9.03
N LYS A 89 -0.85 19.35 -8.53
CA LYS A 89 -0.19 20.39 -9.31
C LYS A 89 1.23 20.03 -9.75
N THR A 90 1.82 19.01 -9.14
CA THR A 90 3.23 18.66 -9.28
C THR A 90 3.48 17.48 -10.22
N MET A 91 2.44 16.92 -10.82
CA MET A 91 2.49 15.69 -11.60
C MET A 91 1.42 15.69 -12.70
N ASP A 92 1.78 15.14 -13.86
CA ASP A 92 0.83 14.85 -14.93
C ASP A 92 0.13 13.52 -14.66
N ALA A 93 -1.16 13.59 -14.32
CA ALA A 93 -1.95 12.41 -14.00
C ALA A 93 -2.15 11.48 -15.20
N ASP A 94 -2.24 12.02 -16.42
CA ASP A 94 -2.44 11.20 -17.61
C ASP A 94 -1.14 10.49 -18.01
N GLY A 95 0.00 11.19 -17.95
CA GLY A 95 1.31 10.55 -18.13
C GLY A 95 1.60 9.45 -17.11
N VAL A 96 1.13 9.59 -15.85
CA VAL A 96 1.25 8.52 -14.84
C VAL A 96 0.39 7.31 -15.20
N ARG A 97 -0.84 7.54 -15.69
CA ARG A 97 -1.72 6.44 -16.13
C ARG A 97 -1.09 5.67 -17.29
N GLU A 98 -0.59 6.37 -18.29
CA GLU A 98 0.11 5.76 -19.43
C GLU A 98 1.34 4.97 -18.99
N ALA A 99 2.13 5.51 -18.05
CA ALA A 99 3.29 4.81 -17.51
C ALA A 99 2.90 3.52 -16.75
N VAL A 100 1.77 3.53 -16.04
CA VAL A 100 1.23 2.34 -15.36
C VAL A 100 0.75 1.31 -16.37
N GLU A 101 -0.01 1.71 -17.39
CA GLU A 101 -0.48 0.83 -18.46
C GLU A 101 0.70 0.15 -19.16
N THR A 102 1.71 0.94 -19.55
CA THR A 102 2.95 0.43 -20.15
C THR A 102 3.67 -0.56 -19.24
N ALA A 103 3.72 -0.29 -17.93
CA ALA A 103 4.37 -1.18 -16.97
C ALA A 103 3.62 -2.51 -16.81
N VAL A 104 2.29 -2.49 -16.87
CA VAL A 104 1.43 -3.69 -16.85
C VAL A 104 1.62 -4.51 -18.13
N GLU A 105 1.59 -3.88 -19.30
CA GLU A 105 1.83 -4.55 -20.58
C GLU A 105 3.21 -5.21 -20.62
N ARG A 106 4.25 -4.52 -20.14
CA ARG A 106 5.60 -5.09 -20.03
C ARG A 106 5.61 -6.29 -19.09
N PHE A 107 4.95 -6.19 -17.93
CA PHE A 107 4.90 -7.29 -16.96
C PHE A 107 4.23 -8.53 -17.55
N ASP A 108 3.08 -8.37 -18.21
CA ASP A 108 2.37 -9.45 -18.89
C ASP A 108 3.28 -10.10 -19.94
N ALA A 109 3.87 -9.30 -20.85
CA ALA A 109 4.74 -9.79 -21.91
C ALA A 109 6.04 -10.48 -21.43
N GLU A 110 6.59 -10.08 -20.27
CA GLU A 110 7.81 -10.67 -19.72
C GLU A 110 7.54 -11.92 -18.86
N THR A 111 6.33 -12.06 -18.32
CA THR A 111 6.02 -13.10 -17.33
C THR A 111 4.95 -14.10 -17.78
N ASP A 112 4.31 -13.89 -18.93
CA ASP A 112 3.13 -14.63 -19.39
C ASP A 112 1.98 -14.60 -18.35
N TRP A 113 1.93 -13.57 -17.51
CA TRP A 113 0.82 -13.32 -16.58
C TRP A 113 -0.27 -12.51 -17.28
N ASP A 114 -1.39 -13.17 -17.61
CA ASP A 114 -2.57 -12.49 -18.14
C ASP A 114 -3.25 -11.66 -17.06
N LEU A 115 -3.23 -10.34 -17.22
CA LEU A 115 -3.84 -9.37 -16.30
C LEU A 115 -5.08 -8.75 -16.94
N GLY A 116 -6.25 -9.31 -16.61
CA GLY A 116 -7.53 -8.84 -17.12
C GLY A 116 -8.41 -8.16 -16.08
N LEU A 117 -9.48 -7.50 -16.55
CA LEU A 117 -10.51 -6.90 -15.69
C LEU A 117 -11.22 -7.93 -14.77
N GLY A 118 -11.24 -9.21 -15.18
CA GLY A 118 -11.87 -10.31 -14.45
C GLY A 118 -10.96 -10.99 -13.43
N GLY A 119 -9.69 -10.60 -13.33
CA GLY A 119 -8.70 -11.25 -12.48
C GLY A 119 -7.34 -11.39 -13.18
N SER A 120 -6.41 -12.07 -12.50
CA SER A 120 -5.10 -12.39 -13.04
C SER A 120 -4.96 -13.90 -13.20
N THR A 121 -4.44 -14.33 -14.35
CA THR A 121 -4.11 -15.73 -14.61
C THR A 121 -2.59 -15.85 -14.70
N PRO A 122 -1.94 -16.53 -13.74
CA PRO A 122 -0.51 -16.77 -13.83
C PRO A 122 -0.20 -17.76 -14.97
N PRO A 123 1.04 -17.77 -15.49
CA PRO A 123 1.50 -18.74 -16.47
C PRO A 123 1.37 -20.14 -15.91
N SER A 124 1.25 -21.12 -16.82
CA SER A 124 1.03 -22.50 -16.40
C SER A 124 2.22 -23.03 -15.59
N GLU A 125 1.97 -23.92 -14.62
CA GLU A 125 3.05 -24.59 -13.88
C GLU A 125 4.05 -25.30 -14.80
N LEU A 126 3.58 -25.76 -15.97
CA LEU A 126 4.39 -26.40 -17.02
C LEU A 126 5.34 -25.41 -17.71
N GLU A 127 4.91 -24.17 -17.94
CA GLU A 127 5.75 -23.09 -18.49
C GLU A 127 6.77 -22.62 -17.45
N ILE A 128 6.31 -22.39 -16.21
CA ILE A 128 7.20 -22.01 -15.09
C ILE A 128 8.31 -23.06 -14.91
N THR A 129 7.96 -24.35 -14.89
CA THR A 129 8.93 -25.44 -14.71
C THR A 129 9.89 -25.62 -15.89
N ARG A 130 9.49 -25.22 -17.09
CA ARG A 130 10.36 -25.26 -18.29
C ARG A 130 11.46 -24.20 -18.23
N ASP A 131 11.14 -23.03 -17.68
CA ASP A 131 12.03 -21.88 -17.59
C ASP A 131 12.83 -21.83 -16.29
N LEU A 132 12.53 -22.71 -15.32
CA LEU A 132 13.37 -22.90 -14.14
C LEU A 132 14.82 -23.24 -14.54
N PRO A 133 15.82 -22.69 -13.82
CA PRO A 133 17.22 -22.99 -14.07
C PRO A 133 17.48 -24.50 -14.08
N LYS A 134 17.90 -25.05 -15.22
CA LYS A 134 18.15 -26.49 -15.42
C LYS A 134 19.38 -27.03 -14.68
N ARG A 135 20.03 -26.20 -13.86
CA ARG A 135 21.19 -26.51 -13.01
C ARG A 135 21.08 -25.72 -11.71
N GLY A 136 21.40 -26.34 -10.57
CA GLY A 136 21.41 -25.71 -9.25
C GLY A 136 20.39 -26.30 -8.27
N PRO A 137 20.29 -25.74 -7.05
CA PRO A 137 19.53 -26.33 -5.94
C PRO A 137 18.03 -26.50 -6.23
N ALA A 138 17.42 -25.64 -7.05
CA ALA A 138 16.01 -25.76 -7.45
C ALA A 138 15.70 -27.07 -8.21
N GLN A 139 16.62 -27.55 -9.06
CA GLN A 139 16.45 -28.82 -9.77
C GLN A 139 16.52 -30.03 -8.83
N LEU A 140 17.35 -29.93 -7.78
CA LEU A 140 17.46 -30.96 -6.75
C LEU A 140 16.14 -31.07 -5.98
N LEU A 141 15.54 -29.93 -5.60
CA LEU A 141 14.24 -29.88 -4.95
C LEU A 141 13.13 -30.45 -5.83
N GLY A 142 13.12 -30.11 -7.14
CA GLY A 142 12.17 -30.69 -8.09
C GLY A 142 12.29 -32.22 -8.22
N ARG A 143 13.53 -32.76 -8.27
CA ARG A 143 13.77 -34.21 -8.27
C ARG A 143 13.35 -34.87 -6.96
N LEU A 144 13.62 -34.24 -5.82
CA LEU A 144 13.23 -34.76 -4.50
C LEU A 144 11.71 -34.78 -4.32
N ALA A 145 11.01 -33.74 -4.79
CA ALA A 145 9.55 -33.71 -4.80
C ALA A 145 8.97 -34.84 -5.67
N PHE A 146 9.49 -35.04 -6.88
CA PHE A 146 9.08 -36.14 -7.77
C PHE A 146 9.37 -37.52 -7.17
N GLN A 147 10.54 -37.68 -6.55
CA GLN A 147 10.94 -38.92 -5.87
C GLN A 147 10.02 -39.22 -4.68
N SER A 148 9.69 -38.19 -3.88
CA SER A 148 8.76 -38.31 -2.74
C SER A 148 7.36 -38.76 -3.18
N VAL A 149 6.84 -38.20 -4.29
CA VAL A 149 5.55 -38.61 -4.87
C VAL A 149 5.60 -40.06 -5.36
N LYS A 150 6.70 -40.46 -6.02
CA LYS A 150 6.90 -41.84 -6.49
C LYS A 150 6.97 -42.85 -5.35
N ASP A 151 7.58 -42.46 -4.23
CA ASP A 151 7.71 -43.31 -3.04
C ASP A 151 6.38 -43.39 -2.24
N GLN A 152 5.53 -42.37 -2.31
CA GLN A 152 4.18 -42.39 -1.70
C GLN A 152 3.14 -43.18 -2.50
N PHE A 153 3.32 -43.30 -3.82
CA PHE A 153 2.46 -44.10 -4.69
C PHE A 153 3.29 -45.13 -5.48
N PRO A 154 3.74 -46.22 -4.84
CA PRO A 154 4.36 -47.31 -5.56
C PRO A 154 3.30 -47.92 -6.49
N PHE A 155 3.48 -47.77 -7.81
CA PHE A 155 2.65 -48.47 -8.79
C PHE A 155 2.77 -49.98 -8.54
N SER A 156 1.74 -50.60 -7.97
CA SER A 156 1.54 -52.05 -8.03
C SER A 156 1.06 -52.39 -9.45
N ILE A 157 1.95 -53.02 -10.22
CA ILE A 157 1.61 -53.82 -11.40
C ILE A 157 0.99 -55.13 -10.91
#